data_AF-T0CGY4-F1
#
_entry.id   AF-T0CGY4-F1
#
_cell.length_a   1.000
_cell.length_b   1.000
_cell.length_c   1.000
_cell.angle_alpha   90.00
_cell.angle_beta   90.00
_cell.angle_gamma   90.00
#
_symmetry.space_group_name_H-M   'P 1'
#
loop_
_entity.id
_entity.type
_entity.pdbx_description
1 polymer ?
#
loop_
_entity_poly.entity_id
_entity_poly.type
_entity_poly.pdbx_seq_one_letter_code
_entity_poly.pdbx_strand_id
1 'polypeptide(L)'
;MRDYDPRVSFAQKVVVAIHYTREQRSHVNDVFYFSSLKHLDKAYLDANIIPIDIAEKIREGWVECYKSICQESFSLSDKAKKHLRFWSELLTLPNESMH
;
A
#
# COMPACT_ATOMS: atom_id res chain seq x y z
N MET A 1 7.52 -14.42 -3.22
CA MET A 1 6.83 -13.32 -3.92
C MET A 1 5.96 -13.96 -4.97
N ARG A 2 4.64 -13.77 -4.92
CA ARG A 2 3.74 -14.31 -5.98
C ARG A 2 4.01 -13.52 -7.25
N ASP A 3 4.23 -14.24 -8.35
CA ASP A 3 4.37 -13.68 -9.69
C ASP A 3 3.26 -12.67 -9.97
N TYR A 4 3.66 -11.46 -10.34
CA TYR A 4 2.78 -10.32 -10.56
C TYR A 4 2.06 -10.54 -11.91
N ASP A 5 0.85 -11.10 -11.89
CA ASP A 5 0.09 -11.34 -13.13
C ASP A 5 -0.30 -9.99 -13.78
N PRO A 6 0.20 -9.67 -14.99
CA PRO A 6 -0.08 -8.40 -15.67
C PRO A 6 -1.56 -8.24 -16.06
N ARG A 7 -2.38 -9.29 -15.97
CA ARG A 7 -3.83 -9.26 -16.25
C ARG A 7 -4.67 -8.71 -15.09
N VAL A 8 -4.07 -8.55 -13.91
CA VAL A 8 -4.77 -8.02 -12.72
C VAL A 8 -4.95 -6.52 -12.90
N SER A 9 -6.20 -6.06 -12.90
CA SER A 9 -6.52 -4.64 -13.03
C SER A 9 -5.92 -3.84 -11.87
N PHE A 10 -5.65 -2.55 -12.09
CA PHE A 10 -5.11 -1.69 -11.03
C PHE A 10 -5.99 -1.69 -9.77
N ALA A 11 -7.31 -1.64 -9.93
CA ALA A 11 -8.26 -1.75 -8.82
C ALA A 11 -8.11 -3.07 -8.03
N GLN A 12 -7.91 -4.20 -8.71
CA GLN A 12 -7.64 -5.47 -8.03
C GLN A 12 -6.29 -5.46 -7.30
N LYS A 13 -5.26 -4.80 -7.84
CA LYS A 13 -3.97 -4.64 -7.14
C LYS A 13 -4.15 -3.85 -5.83
N VAL A 14 -5.00 -2.82 -5.83
CA VAL A 14 -5.35 -2.07 -4.62
C VAL A 14 -6.05 -2.96 -3.60
N VAL A 15 -7.04 -3.77 -4.03
CA VAL A 15 -7.70 -4.75 -3.13
C VAL A 15 -6.69 -5.70 -2.49
N VAL A 16 -5.80 -6.29 -3.29
CA VAL A 16 -4.77 -7.22 -2.81
C VAL A 16 -3.83 -6.54 -1.81
N ALA A 17 -3.40 -5.31 -2.10
CA ALA A 17 -2.51 -4.56 -1.21
C ALA A 17 -3.19 -4.20 0.12
N ILE A 18 -4.50 -3.88 0.11
CA ILE A 18 -5.27 -3.69 1.35
C ILE A 18 -5.35 -4.99 2.15
N HIS A 19 -5.61 -6.14 1.51
CA HIS A 19 -5.59 -7.43 2.22
C HIS A 19 -4.21 -7.75 2.81
N TYR A 20 -3.14 -7.46 2.07
CA TYR A 20 -1.77 -7.61 2.55
C TYR A 20 -1.54 -6.82 3.86
N THR A 21 -2.05 -5.59 3.98
CA THR A 21 -1.92 -4.83 5.24
C THR A 21 -2.59 -5.51 6.43
N ARG A 22 -3.73 -6.16 6.21
CA ARG A 22 -4.49 -6.85 7.26
C ARG A 22 -3.79 -8.13 7.71
N GLU A 23 -3.20 -8.86 6.77
CA GLU A 23 -2.50 -10.12 7.03
C GLU A 23 -1.10 -9.89 7.64
N GLN A 24 -0.41 -8.81 7.24
CA GLN A 24 0.97 -8.54 7.62
C GLN A 24 1.08 -7.26 8.46
N ARG A 25 0.65 -7.32 9.72
CA ARG A 25 0.65 -6.14 10.60
C ARG A 25 2.06 -5.59 10.87
N SER A 26 2.22 -4.28 10.66
CA SER A 26 3.38 -3.47 11.05
C SER A 26 2.95 -2.00 11.09
N HIS A 27 3.75 -1.14 11.73
CA HIS A 27 3.48 0.30 11.73
C HIS A 27 3.33 0.88 10.31
N VAL A 28 4.21 0.47 9.38
CA VAL A 28 4.14 0.87 7.97
C VAL A 28 2.80 0.44 7.34
N ASN A 29 2.44 -0.83 7.46
CA ASN A 29 1.20 -1.34 6.87
C ASN A 29 -0.05 -0.74 7.52
N ASP A 30 0.01 -0.39 8.81
CA ASP A 30 -1.08 0.28 9.50
C ASP A 30 -1.31 1.68 8.91
N VAL A 31 -0.25 2.43 8.59
CA VAL A 31 -0.37 3.73 7.90
C VAL A 31 -1.02 3.58 6.53
N PHE A 32 -0.55 2.63 5.70
CA PHE A 32 -1.16 2.37 4.38
C PHE A 32 -2.63 1.91 4.50
N TYR A 33 -2.94 1.07 5.48
CA TYR A 33 -4.31 0.61 5.73
C TYR A 33 -5.23 1.77 6.07
N PHE A 34 -4.89 2.57 7.09
CA PHE A 34 -5.72 3.71 7.51
C PHE A 34 -5.82 4.79 6.43
N SER A 35 -4.77 5.00 5.62
CA SER A 35 -4.81 5.89 4.46
C SER A 35 -5.86 5.42 3.45
N SER A 36 -5.94 4.12 3.18
CA SER A 36 -6.92 3.52 2.27
C SER A 36 -8.37 3.75 2.73
N LEU A 37 -8.62 3.65 4.04
CA LEU A 37 -9.96 3.79 4.61
C LEU A 37 -10.55 5.20 4.48
N LYS A 38 -9.72 6.24 4.22
CA LYS A 38 -10.22 7.61 3.98
C LYS A 38 -11.08 7.74 2.74
N HIS A 39 -10.89 6.84 1.77
CA HIS A 39 -11.52 6.90 0.46
C HIS A 39 -12.47 5.73 0.21
N LEU A 40 -12.57 4.80 1.15
CA LEU A 40 -13.12 3.49 0.89
C LEU A 40 -14.17 3.09 1.93
N ASP A 41 -15.42 3.00 1.47
CA ASP A 41 -16.52 2.50 2.27
C ASP A 41 -16.38 1.01 2.56
N LYS A 42 -16.82 0.61 3.76
CA LYS A 42 -16.77 -0.79 4.22
C LYS A 42 -17.41 -1.77 3.21
N ALA A 43 -18.48 -1.36 2.53
CA ALA A 43 -19.17 -2.17 1.52
C ALA A 43 -18.26 -2.59 0.36
N TYR A 44 -17.30 -1.74 -0.05
CA TYR A 44 -16.34 -2.08 -1.12
C TYR A 44 -15.33 -3.14 -0.68
N LEU A 45 -14.89 -3.11 0.60
CA LEU A 45 -14.02 -4.16 1.15
C LEU A 45 -14.73 -5.49 1.21
N ASP A 46 -15.96 -5.49 1.71
CA ASP A 46 -16.75 -6.70 1.89
C ASP A 46 -17.05 -7.36 0.53
N ALA A 47 -17.26 -6.54 -0.52
CA ALA A 47 -17.48 -7.00 -1.88
C ALA A 47 -16.19 -7.36 -2.65
N ASN A 48 -15.00 -7.06 -2.12
CA ASN A 48 -13.71 -7.16 -2.84
C ASN A 48 -13.68 -6.41 -4.19
N ILE A 49 -14.42 -5.31 -4.29
CA ILE A 49 -14.56 -4.52 -5.52
C ILE A 49 -14.31 -3.07 -5.16
N ILE A 50 -13.36 -2.43 -5.83
CA ILE A 50 -13.05 -1.00 -5.67
C ILE A 50 -13.22 -0.33 -7.04
N PRO A 51 -14.04 0.74 -7.14
CA PRO A 51 -14.11 1.59 -8.32
C PRO A 51 -12.73 2.17 -8.69
N ILE A 52 -12.47 2.36 -9.99
CA ILE A 52 -11.13 2.79 -10.45
C ILE A 52 -10.74 4.17 -9.94
N ASP A 53 -11.69 5.10 -9.87
CA ASP A 53 -11.50 6.46 -9.36
C ASP A 53 -11.17 6.47 -7.85
N ILE A 54 -11.75 5.55 -7.09
CA ILE A 54 -11.40 5.34 -5.67
C ILE A 54 -10.00 4.73 -5.57
N ALA A 55 -9.67 3.76 -6.40
CA ALA A 55 -8.35 3.13 -6.42
C ALA A 55 -7.23 4.16 -6.72
N GLU A 56 -7.49 5.12 -7.60
CA GLU A 56 -6.54 6.21 -7.91
C GLU A 56 -6.31 7.12 -6.70
N LYS A 57 -7.37 7.57 -6.03
CA LYS A 57 -7.27 8.38 -4.79
C LYS A 57 -6.50 7.66 -3.68
N ILE A 58 -6.75 6.37 -3.50
CA ILE A 58 -6.03 5.54 -2.53
C ILE A 58 -4.53 5.52 -2.85
N ARG A 59 -4.17 5.33 -4.12
CA ARG A 59 -2.77 5.34 -4.54
C ARG A 59 -2.11 6.69 -4.31
N GLU A 60 -2.78 7.80 -4.59
CA GLU A 60 -2.25 9.14 -4.28
C GLU A 60 -1.92 9.27 -2.80
N GLY A 61 -2.85 8.88 -1.92
CA GLY A 61 -2.63 8.85 -0.47
C GLY A 61 -1.49 7.91 -0.05
N TRP A 62 -1.32 6.77 -0.71
CA TRP A 62 -0.19 5.86 -0.48
C TRP A 62 1.15 6.47 -0.87
N VAL A 63 1.22 7.19 -1.99
CA VAL A 63 2.45 7.87 -2.43
C VAL A 63 2.86 8.93 -1.40
N GLU A 64 1.91 9.68 -0.85
CA GLU A 64 2.16 10.65 0.22
C GLU A 64 2.66 9.98 1.50
N CYS A 65 1.99 8.91 1.94
CA CYS A 65 2.43 8.12 3.09
C CYS A 65 3.84 7.55 2.89
N TYR A 66 4.14 7.01 1.70
CA TYR A 66 5.46 6.46 1.38
C TYR A 66 6.55 7.53 1.54
N LYS A 67 6.36 8.70 0.93
CA LYS A 67 7.32 9.82 1.04
C LYS A 67 7.54 10.24 2.49
N SER A 68 6.47 10.35 3.28
CA SER A 68 6.57 10.70 4.70
C SER A 68 7.31 9.65 5.51
N ILE A 69 7.02 8.36 5.33
CA ILE A 69 7.69 7.27 6.05
C ILE A 69 9.18 7.21 5.69
N CYS A 70 9.54 7.46 4.42
CA CYS A 70 10.93 7.45 3.98
C CYS A 70 11.80 8.48 4.72
N GLN A 71 11.24 9.63 5.10
CA GLN A 71 11.94 10.67 5.86
C GLN A 71 12.34 10.20 7.28
N GLU A 72 11.61 9.22 7.83
CA GLU A 72 11.82 8.68 9.18
C GLU A 72 12.31 7.22 9.16
N SER A 73 12.75 6.74 7.99
CA SER A 73 13.05 5.33 7.72
C SER A 73 14.14 4.71 8.62
N PHE A 74 15.03 5.54 9.16
CA PHE A 74 16.07 5.12 10.10
C PHE A 74 15.50 4.56 11.41
N SER A 75 14.31 5.02 11.81
CA SER A 75 13.63 4.59 13.04
C SER A 75 12.86 3.27 12.89
N LEU A 76 12.71 2.77 11.65
CA LEU A 76 11.90 1.60 11.37
C LEU A 76 12.60 0.29 11.75
N SER A 77 11.81 -0.65 12.28
CA SER A 77 12.24 -2.04 12.46
C SER A 77 12.51 -2.73 11.12
N ASP A 78 13.28 -3.82 11.14
CA ASP A 78 13.57 -4.61 9.93
C ASP A 78 12.31 -5.12 9.24
N LYS A 79 11.28 -5.49 10.02
CA LYS A 79 9.97 -5.89 9.48
C LYS A 79 9.30 -4.72 8.77
N ALA A 80 9.30 -3.54 9.37
CA ALA A 80 8.74 -2.33 8.77
C ALA A 80 9.47 -1.95 7.47
N LYS A 81 10.80 -2.02 7.43
CA LYS A 81 11.61 -1.79 6.21
C LYS A 81 11.31 -2.81 5.10
N LYS A 82 11.08 -4.08 5.44
CA LYS A 82 10.64 -5.08 4.45
C LYS A 82 9.28 -4.71 3.83
N HIS A 83 8.35 -4.23 4.64
CA HIS A 83 7.05 -3.79 4.13
C HIS A 83 7.19 -2.50 3.29
N LEU A 84 8.04 -1.56 3.71
CA LEU A 84 8.30 -0.34 2.94
C LEU A 84 8.83 -0.63 1.54
N ARG A 85 9.78 -1.58 1.41
CA ARG A 85 10.27 -2.07 0.11
C ARG A 85 9.17 -2.70 -0.75
N PHE A 86 8.30 -3.51 -0.15
CA PHE A 86 7.13 -4.04 -0.85
C PHE A 86 6.25 -2.92 -1.43
N TRP A 87 6.02 -1.85 -0.66
CA TRP A 87 5.26 -0.68 -1.14
C TRP A 87 5.99 0.10 -2.22
N SER A 88 7.31 0.22 -2.14
CA SER A 88 8.13 0.84 -3.20
C SER A 88 7.95 0.10 -4.52
N GLU A 89 8.03 -1.24 -4.50
CA GLU A 89 7.81 -2.10 -5.68
C GLU A 89 6.37 -1.97 -6.20
N LEU A 90 5.37 -2.02 -5.32
CA LEU A 90 3.96 -1.92 -5.67
C LEU A 90 3.62 -0.58 -6.34
N LEU A 91 4.20 0.51 -5.83
CA LEU A 91 3.95 1.89 -6.28
C LEU A 91 4.88 2.33 -7.41
N THR A 92 5.84 1.50 -7.78
CA THR A 92 6.89 1.82 -8.77
C THR A 92 7.72 3.05 -8.37
N LEU A 93 8.01 3.18 -7.07
CA LEU A 93 8.79 4.27 -6.49
C LEU A 93 10.22 3.81 -6.17
N PRO A 94 11.19 4.75 -6.04
CA PRO A 94 12.54 4.41 -5.58
C PRO A 94 12.54 3.98 -4.11
N ASN A 95 13.35 2.97 -3.79
CA ASN A 95 13.51 2.47 -2.42
C ASN A 95 14.08 3.54 -1.49
N GLU A 96 13.82 3.38 -0.19
CA GLU A 96 14.27 4.29 0.87
C GLU A 96 15.80 4.49 0.91
N SER A 97 16.59 3.58 0.33
CA SER A 97 18.05 3.64 0.29
C SER A 97 18.65 4.51 -0.83
N MET A 98 17.83 5.26 -1.58
CA MET A 98 18.30 6.20 -2.62
C MET A 98 18.17 7.68 -2.24
N HIS A 99 17.83 8.00 -0.98
CA HIS A 99 17.75 9.37 -0.47
C HIS A 99 18.69 9.61 0.71
#